data_AF-A0A836RVE1-F1
#
_entry.id   AF-A0A836RVE1-F1
#
_cell.length_a   1.000
_cell.length_b   1.000
_cell.length_c   1.000
_cell.angle_alpha   90.00
_cell.angle_beta   90.00
_cell.angle_gamma   90.00
#
_symmetry.space_group_name_H-M   'P 1'
#
loop_
_entity.id
_entity.type
_entity.pdbx_description
1 polymer ?
#
loop_
_entity_poly.entity_id
_entity_poly.type
_entity_poly.pdbx_seq_one_letter_code
_entity_poly.pdbx_strand_id
1 'polypeptide(L)' 'LGIQAGQLGTDAPADLSIIDPEASWECDPYQFKSEGKNSPFGGWPFKGQVTKTMVAGKTVFSRN' A
#
# COMPACT_ATOMS: atom_id res chain seq x y z
N LEU A 1 5.50 5.34 -20.54
CA LEU A 1 6.55 5.44 -19.50
C LEU A 1 7.70 4.44 -19.73
N GLY A 2 7.46 3.25 -20.29
CA GLY A 2 8.55 2.39 -20.82
C GLY A 2 9.53 1.88 -19.75
N ILE A 3 9.12 1.86 -18.48
CA ILE A 3 9.93 1.44 -17.34
C ILE A 3 9.68 -0.03 -17.01
N GLN A 4 10.70 -0.69 -16.47
CA GLN A 4 10.64 -2.07 -15.99
C GLN A 4 10.01 -2.11 -14.58
N ALA A 5 8.70 -1.88 -14.48
CA ALA A 5 7.94 -1.92 -13.23
C ALA A 5 6.52 -2.48 -13.44
N GLY A 6 5.85 -2.87 -12.34
CA GLY A 6 4.44 -3.31 -12.36
C GLY A 6 4.22 -4.74 -12.85
N GLN A 7 5.25 -5.59 -12.79
CA GLN A 7 5.22 -6.98 -13.26
C GLN A 7 5.74 -7.91 -12.17
N LEU A 8 5.16 -9.12 -12.10
CA LEU A 8 5.67 -10.20 -11.26
C LEU A 8 6.27 -11.26 -12.18
N GLY A 9 7.57 -11.51 -12.03
CA GLY A 9 8.31 -12.47 -12.85
C GLY A 9 9.71 -12.69 -12.31
N THR A 10 10.38 -13.70 -12.82
CA THR A 10 11.81 -13.89 -12.57
C THR A 10 12.58 -12.67 -13.08
N ASP A 11 13.64 -12.30 -12.36
CA ASP A 11 14.53 -11.16 -12.69
C ASP A 11 13.87 -9.77 -12.67
N ALA A 12 12.58 -9.68 -12.35
CA ALA A 12 11.90 -8.41 -12.11
C ALA A 12 12.29 -7.85 -10.72
N PRO A 13 12.31 -6.52 -10.54
CA PRO A 13 12.48 -5.91 -9.23
C PRO A 13 11.45 -6.45 -8.23
N ALA A 14 11.90 -6.75 -7.00
CA ALA A 14 11.03 -7.19 -5.92
C ALA A 14 10.26 -6.01 -5.28
N ASP A 15 9.53 -5.29 -6.12
CA ASP A 15 8.65 -4.18 -5.78
C ASP A 15 7.23 -4.73 -5.57
N LEU A 16 6.86 -4.98 -4.32
CA LEU A 16 5.68 -5.75 -3.96
C LEU A 16 4.84 -5.03 -2.91
N SER A 17 3.52 -5.18 -3.00
CA SER A 17 2.59 -4.84 -1.92
C SER A 17 1.78 -6.07 -1.55
N ILE A 18 1.80 -6.42 -0.27
CA ILE A 18 1.00 -7.51 0.30
C ILE A 18 -0.27 -6.91 0.85
N ILE A 19 -1.41 -7.49 0.48
CA ILE A 19 -2.75 -7.02 0.87
C ILE A 19 -3.43 -8.17 1.62
N ASP A 20 -3.97 -7.89 2.80
CA ASP A 20 -4.97 -8.75 3.43
C ASP A 20 -6.32 -8.44 2.78
N PRO A 21 -6.91 -9.35 1.99
CA PRO A 21 -8.17 -9.09 1.29
C PRO A 21 -9.39 -9.08 2.22
N GLU A 22 -9.33 -9.70 3.40
CA GLU A 22 -10.46 -9.79 4.33
C GLU A 22 -10.49 -8.66 5.36
N ALA A 23 -9.40 -7.92 5.49
CA ALA A 23 -9.36 -6.71 6.31
C ALA A 23 -10.42 -5.69 5.88
N SER A 24 -11.19 -5.19 6.85
CA SER A 24 -12.13 -4.08 6.68
C SER A 24 -11.74 -2.94 7.61
N TRP A 25 -11.71 -1.71 7.10
CA TRP A 25 -11.27 -0.55 7.87
C TRP A 25 -11.94 0.74 7.38
N GLU A 26 -12.06 1.72 8.27
CA GLU A 26 -12.51 3.07 7.93
C GLU A 26 -11.32 3.97 7.60
N CYS A 27 -11.43 4.72 6.51
CA CYS A 27 -10.41 5.68 6.12
C CYS A 27 -10.38 6.88 7.07
N ASP A 28 -9.41 6.90 7.98
CA ASP A 28 -9.12 8.06 8.82
C ASP A 28 -7.90 8.84 8.28
N PRO A 29 -8.09 10.03 7.67
CA PRO A 29 -6.98 10.85 7.17
C PRO A 29 -5.97 11.20 8.27
N TYR A 30 -6.39 11.32 9.53
CA TYR A 30 -5.50 11.64 10.64
C TYR A 30 -4.47 10.53 10.93
N GLN A 31 -4.76 9.28 10.54
CA GLN A 31 -3.81 8.16 10.61
C GLN A 31 -2.81 8.10 9.45
N PHE A 32 -2.96 8.94 8.42
CA PHE A 32 -2.05 8.92 7.27
C PHE A 32 -0.61 9.28 7.67
N LYS A 33 0.37 8.63 7.03
CA LYS A 33 1.78 9.01 7.19
C LYS A 33 2.11 10.35 6.54
N SER A 34 1.40 10.73 5.48
CA SER A 34 1.52 12.04 4.83
C SER A 34 1.08 13.15 5.78
N GLU A 35 1.73 14.31 5.70
CA GLU A 35 1.32 15.53 6.40
C GLU A 35 -0.02 16.07 5.90
N GLY A 36 -0.33 15.89 4.61
CA GLY A 36 -1.61 16.28 4.00
C GLY A 36 -2.76 15.41 4.51
N LYS A 37 -3.75 16.03 5.15
CA LYS A 37 -4.96 15.39 5.70
C LYS A 37 -6.23 15.67 4.89
N ASN A 38 -6.10 16.41 3.79
CA ASN A 38 -7.19 16.84 2.90
C ASN A 38 -7.62 15.70 1.95
N SER A 39 -8.20 14.64 2.51
CA SER A 39 -8.73 13.51 1.74
C SER A 39 -10.25 13.55 1.67
N PRO A 40 -10.87 13.45 0.47
CA PRO A 40 -12.33 13.34 0.33
C PRO A 40 -12.87 11.97 0.78
N PHE A 41 -11.98 11.01 1.09
CA PHE A 41 -12.35 9.65 1.48
C PHE A 41 -12.48 9.45 2.99
N GLY A 42 -12.35 10.51 3.80
CA GLY A 42 -12.47 10.39 5.25
C GLY A 42 -13.82 9.80 5.67
N GLY A 43 -13.80 8.80 6.56
CA GLY A 43 -14.98 8.08 7.04
C GLY A 43 -15.51 6.99 6.09
N TRP A 44 -14.88 6.77 4.93
CA TRP A 44 -15.32 5.72 4.01
C TRP A 44 -14.86 4.33 4.48
N PRO A 45 -15.71 3.30 4.39
CA PRO A 45 -15.30 1.92 4.63
C PRO A 45 -14.56 1.36 3.40
N PHE A 46 -13.44 0.67 3.64
CA PHE A 46 -12.68 -0.06 2.62
C PHE A 46 -12.54 -1.54 2.98
N LYS A 47 -12.55 -2.39 1.94
CA LYS A 47 -12.17 -3.80 2.01
C LYS A 47 -10.79 -3.98 1.37
N GLY A 48 -9.95 -4.81 1.99
CA GLY A 48 -8.57 -4.97 1.60
C GLY A 48 -7.68 -3.93 2.27
N GLN A 49 -6.58 -4.38 2.87
CA GLN A 49 -5.61 -3.46 3.45
C GLN A 49 -4.18 -3.92 3.17
N VAL A 50 -3.33 -2.98 2.74
CA VAL A 50 -1.90 -3.24 2.57
C VAL A 50 -1.28 -3.51 3.93
N THR A 51 -0.65 -4.67 4.09
CA THR A 51 0.05 -5.10 5.31
C THR A 51 1.55 -4.92 5.19
N LYS A 52 2.11 -4.94 3.97
CA LYS A 52 3.54 -4.77 3.72
C LYS A 52 3.80 -4.17 2.34
N THR A 53 4.79 -3.30 2.23
CA THR A 53 5.34 -2.83 0.95
C THR A 53 6.84 -3.05 0.93
N MET A 54 7.35 -3.59 -0.19
CA MET A 54 8.76 -3.80 -0.44
C MET A 54 9.19 -3.05 -1.70
N VAL A 55 10.41 -2.51 -1.68
CA VAL A 55 11.08 -1.89 -2.82
C VAL A 55 12.45 -2.54 -2.97
N ALA A 56 12.71 -3.11 -4.15
CA ALA A 56 13.90 -3.91 -4.43
C ALA A 56 14.18 -4.97 -3.33
N GLY A 57 13.12 -5.60 -2.83
CA GLY A 57 13.19 -6.63 -1.78
C GLY A 57 13.35 -6.10 -0.34
N LYS A 58 13.60 -4.79 -0.15
CA LYS A 58 13.63 -4.17 1.17
C LYS A 58 12.21 -3.84 1.62
N THR A 59 11.80 -4.30 2.79
CA THR A 59 10.54 -3.85 3.41
C THR A 59 10.66 -2.37 3.78
N VAL A 60 9.82 -1.53 3.19
CA VAL A 60 9.76 -0.08 3.44
C VAL A 60 8.51 0.32 4.24
N PHE A 61 7.51 -0.54 4.27
CA PHE A 61 6.32 -0.39 5.07
C PHE A 61 5.89 -1.75 5.63
N SER A 62 5.51 -1.76 6.91
CA SER A 62 4.81 -2.86 7.54
C SER A 62 3.70 -2.27 8.38
N ARG A 63 2.51 -2.85 8.30
CA ARG A 63 1.42 -2.55 9.22
C ARG A 63 1.70 -3.33 10.53
N ASN A 64 1.64 -2.62 11.65
CA ASN A 64 1.77 -3.20 12.99
C ASN A 64 0.42 -3.71 13.46
#